data_AF-A0A0F9FDD7-F1
#
_entry.id   AF-A0A0F9FDD7-F1
#
_cell.length_a   1.000
_cell.length_b   1.000
_cell.length_c   1.000
_cell.angle_alpha   90.00
_cell.angle_beta   90.00
_cell.angle_gamma   90.00
#
_symmetry.space_group_name_H-M   'P 1'
#
loop_
_entity.id
_entity.type
_entity.pdbx_description
1 polymer ?
#
loop_
_entity_poly.entity_id
_entity_poly.type
_entity_poly.pdbx_seq_one_letter_code
_entity_poly.pdbx_strand_id
1 'polypeptide(L)'
;MGLLENNDNVKELVENLNYREKVERSLDLIEEAYERYGDGLVVANSLGKDSVCDWALAKMVNPGIKGFIVTTRYKPAETVRFMKESVTQYPELKVFRNDGEISDRLYEYDPDRCCQELKVLPTRWAIKEMDVSCWVTGLRCTEGRTRTDYK
;
A
#
# COMPACT_ATOMS: atom_id res chain seq x y z
N MET A 1 -15.43 17.44 11.90
CA MET A 1 -14.67 16.18 12.06
C MET A 1 -14.04 15.93 10.72
N GLY A 2 -12.71 15.81 10.67
CA GLY A 2 -12.01 15.55 9.40
C GLY A 2 -12.32 14.15 8.88
N LEU A 3 -11.93 13.85 7.64
CA LEU A 3 -12.11 12.55 7.03
C LEU A 3 -11.33 11.44 7.75
N LEU A 4 -10.26 11.77 8.47
CA LEU A 4 -9.50 10.79 9.26
C LEU A 4 -10.24 10.30 10.51
N GLU A 5 -11.24 11.04 10.96
CA GLU A 5 -11.94 10.79 12.22
C GLU A 5 -13.43 10.49 11.99
N ASN A 6 -13.88 10.42 10.74
CA ASN A 6 -15.29 10.13 10.45
C ASN A 6 -15.66 8.67 10.82
N ASN A 7 -16.97 8.43 10.93
CA ASN A 7 -17.54 7.08 11.07
C ASN A 7 -18.41 6.77 9.85
N ASP A 8 -17.94 7.16 8.66
CA ASP A 8 -18.74 7.04 7.45
C ASP A 8 -19.00 5.56 7.12
N ASN A 9 -20.21 5.27 6.65
CA ASN A 9 -20.53 3.94 6.16
C ASN A 9 -19.86 3.74 4.79
N VAL A 10 -18.68 3.12 4.78
CA VAL A 10 -17.87 2.89 3.56
C VAL A 10 -18.69 2.20 2.45
N LYS A 11 -19.62 1.30 2.81
CA LYS A 11 -20.48 0.64 1.83
C LYS A 11 -21.42 1.61 1.13
N GLU A 12 -22.07 2.50 1.88
CA GLU A 12 -22.94 3.53 1.32
C GLU A 12 -22.15 4.52 0.45
N LEU A 13 -20.91 4.86 0.83
CA LEU A 13 -20.04 5.69 -0.01
C LEU A 13 -19.72 5.01 -1.35
N VAL A 14 -19.44 3.71 -1.34
CA VAL A 14 -19.15 2.96 -2.56
C VAL A 14 -20.38 2.88 -3.48
N GLU A 15 -21.57 2.72 -2.91
CA GLU A 15 -22.83 2.60 -3.66
C GLU A 15 -23.34 3.93 -4.20
N ASN A 16 -23.15 5.03 -3.47
CA ASN A 16 -23.81 6.30 -3.78
C ASN A 16 -22.89 7.36 -4.38
N LEU A 17 -21.58 7.32 -4.12
CA LEU A 17 -20.66 8.29 -4.73
C LEU A 17 -20.37 7.93 -6.20
N ASN A 18 -20.42 8.95 -7.05
CA ASN A 18 -19.97 8.85 -8.42
C ASN A 18 -18.43 8.84 -8.51
N TYR A 19 -17.89 8.64 -9.71
CA TYR A 19 -16.44 8.55 -9.92
C TYR A 19 -15.70 9.82 -9.44
N ARG A 20 -16.20 11.00 -9.79
CA ARG A 20 -15.57 12.27 -9.44
C ARG A 20 -15.56 12.47 -7.93
N GLU A 21 -16.69 12.22 -7.26
CA GLU A 21 -16.80 12.33 -5.80
C GLU A 21 -15.86 11.36 -5.08
N LYS A 22 -15.70 10.13 -5.60
CA LYS A 22 -14.73 9.16 -5.05
C LYS A 22 -13.30 9.65 -5.16
N VAL A 23 -12.93 10.26 -6.29
CA VAL A 23 -11.59 10.81 -6.51
C VAL A 23 -11.36 12.01 -5.59
N GLU A 24 -12.28 12.99 -5.58
CA GLU A 24 -12.19 14.18 -4.72
C GLU A 24 -12.04 13.79 -3.25
N ARG A 25 -12.92 12.90 -2.76
CA ARG A 25 -12.84 12.40 -1.39
C ARG A 25 -11.52 11.68 -1.07
N SER A 26 -10.97 10.92 -2.03
CA SER A 26 -9.70 10.23 -1.82
C SER A 26 -8.53 11.21 -1.72
N LEU A 27 -8.53 12.26 -2.54
CA LEU A 27 -7.54 13.32 -2.49
C LEU A 27 -7.63 14.08 -1.16
N ASP A 28 -8.84 14.48 -0.73
CA ASP A 28 -9.06 15.15 0.55
C ASP A 28 -8.57 14.30 1.74
N LEU A 29 -8.84 12.99 1.71
CA LEU A 29 -8.39 12.08 2.78
C LEU A 29 -6.87 11.94 2.82
N ILE A 30 -6.22 11.85 1.66
CA ILE A 30 -4.75 11.77 1.58
C ILE A 30 -4.11 13.10 1.96
N GLU A 31 -4.71 14.24 1.58
CA GLU A 31 -4.26 15.57 1.97
C GLU A 31 -4.32 15.75 3.48
N GLU A 32 -5.45 15.45 4.11
CA GLU A 32 -5.60 15.53 5.57
C GLU A 32 -4.62 14.58 6.29
N ALA A 33 -4.41 13.37 5.75
CA ALA A 33 -3.39 12.45 6.26
C ALA A 33 -1.98 13.03 6.17
N TYR A 34 -1.65 13.68 5.05
CA TYR A 34 -0.34 14.27 4.83
C TYR A 34 -0.12 15.50 5.72
N GLU A 35 -1.13 16.34 5.91
CA GLU A 35 -1.07 17.47 6.86
C GLU A 35 -0.80 16.99 8.29
N ARG A 36 -1.36 15.84 8.68
CA ARG A 36 -1.21 15.28 10.03
C ARG A 36 0.12 14.54 10.24
N TYR A 37 0.53 13.72 9.29
CA TYR A 37 1.64 12.79 9.44
C TYR A 37 2.92 13.21 8.68
N GLY A 38 2.82 14.21 7.80
CA GLY A 38 3.92 14.70 6.99
C GLY A 38 4.68 13.59 6.26
N ASP A 39 6.00 13.63 6.36
CA ASP A 39 6.91 12.64 5.78
C ASP A 39 6.70 11.20 6.29
N GLY A 40 5.99 11.01 7.41
CA GLY A 40 5.62 9.71 7.96
C GLY A 40 4.43 9.05 7.26
N LEU A 41 3.74 9.74 6.35
CA LEU A 41 2.74 9.17 5.43
C LEU A 41 3.44 8.51 4.24
N VAL A 42 3.28 7.20 4.07
CA VAL A 42 3.85 6.46 2.94
C VAL A 42 2.82 5.59 2.22
N VAL A 43 3.02 5.33 0.93
CA VAL A 43 2.18 4.37 0.19
C VAL A 43 2.81 2.97 0.22
N ALA A 44 2.05 1.98 0.69
CA ALA A 44 2.41 0.57 0.56
C ALA A 44 2.00 0.05 -0.82
N ASN A 45 2.94 -0.01 -1.77
CA ASN A 45 2.68 -0.32 -3.16
C ASN A 45 2.92 -1.81 -3.48
N SER A 46 1.84 -2.55 -3.73
CA SER A 46 1.88 -3.97 -4.08
C SER A 46 2.17 -4.23 -5.57
N LEU A 47 2.21 -3.18 -6.39
CA LEU A 47 2.21 -3.19 -7.87
C LEU A 47 0.91 -3.69 -8.50
N GLY A 48 -0.12 -3.96 -7.69
CA GLY A 48 -1.48 -4.20 -8.17
C GLY A 48 -2.17 -2.92 -8.61
N LYS A 49 -3.22 -3.05 -9.42
CA LYS A 49 -3.98 -1.93 -9.98
C LYS A 49 -4.45 -0.91 -8.93
N ASP A 50 -4.81 -1.39 -7.73
CA ASP A 50 -5.35 -0.56 -6.66
C ASP A 50 -4.27 0.23 -5.96
N SER A 51 -3.12 -0.39 -5.64
CA SER A 51 -2.00 0.34 -5.07
C SER A 51 -1.30 1.27 -6.07
N VAL A 52 -1.41 1.00 -7.37
CA VAL A 52 -0.97 1.93 -8.43
C VAL A 52 -1.93 3.13 -8.53
N CYS A 53 -3.24 2.92 -8.33
CA CYS A 53 -4.22 4.00 -8.23
C CYS A 53 -3.91 4.90 -7.02
N ASP A 54 -3.71 4.30 -5.83
CA ASP A 54 -3.34 5.05 -4.63
C ASP A 54 -2.03 5.80 -4.79
N TRP A 55 -1.03 5.18 -5.44
CA TRP A 55 0.24 5.84 -5.75
C TRP A 55 0.00 7.11 -6.57
N ALA A 56 -0.80 7.02 -7.64
CA ALA A 56 -1.12 8.17 -8.48
C ALA A 56 -1.86 9.27 -7.70
N LEU A 57 -2.87 8.91 -6.90
CA LEU A 57 -3.60 9.87 -6.06
C LEU A 57 -2.69 10.56 -5.05
N ALA A 58 -1.81 9.80 -4.37
CA ALA A 58 -0.83 10.36 -3.45
C ALA A 58 0.13 11.33 -4.14
N LYS A 59 0.60 11.01 -5.35
CA LYS A 59 1.46 11.93 -6.11
C LYS A 59 0.73 13.21 -6.55
N MET A 60 -0.59 13.15 -6.79
CA MET A 60 -1.40 14.33 -7.08
C MET A 60 -1.51 15.27 -5.88
N VAL A 61 -1.64 14.73 -4.67
CA VAL A 61 -1.63 15.51 -3.42
C VAL A 61 -0.26 16.11 -3.16
N ASN A 62 0.79 15.27 -3.18
CA ASN A 62 2.15 15.75 -2.99
C ASN A 62 3.20 14.88 -3.71
N PRO A 63 4.02 15.47 -4.62
CA PRO A 63 5.09 14.75 -5.30
C PRO A 63 6.22 14.29 -4.36
N GLY A 64 6.24 14.71 -3.10
CA GLY A 64 7.16 14.26 -2.06
C GLY A 64 6.73 13.01 -1.28
N ILE A 65 5.47 12.59 -1.37
CA ILE A 65 5.01 11.38 -0.67
C ILE A 65 5.81 10.16 -1.16
N LYS A 66 6.40 9.46 -0.19
CA LYS A 66 7.26 8.29 -0.39
C LYS A 66 6.42 7.01 -0.42
N GLY A 67 7.03 5.92 -0.86
CA GLY A 67 6.38 4.62 -0.78
C GLY A 67 7.36 3.47 -0.64
N PHE A 68 6.81 2.28 -0.41
CA PHE A 68 7.59 1.06 -0.44
C PHE A 68 6.89 -0.06 -1.17
N ILE A 69 7.69 -0.96 -1.73
CA ILE A 69 7.27 -2.21 -2.35
C ILE A 69 7.89 -3.34 -1.55
N VAL A 70 7.07 -4.32 -1.13
CA VAL A 70 7.58 -5.60 -0.66
C VAL A 70 7.54 -6.61 -1.80
N THR A 71 8.69 -7.19 -2.12
CA THR A 71 8.81 -8.20 -3.17
C THR A 71 9.34 -9.52 -2.62
N THR A 72 8.94 -10.61 -3.27
CA THR A 72 9.27 -11.98 -2.86
C THR A 72 10.00 -12.69 -3.99
N ARG A 73 10.78 -13.72 -3.68
CA ARG A 73 11.46 -14.57 -4.68
C ARG A 73 10.53 -15.30 -5.67
N TYR A 74 9.21 -15.27 -5.43
CA TYR A 74 8.18 -15.92 -6.25
C TYR A 74 7.33 -14.96 -7.12
N LYS A 75 7.75 -13.70 -7.30
CA LYS A 75 7.02 -12.77 -8.18
C LYS A 75 7.18 -13.19 -9.65
N PRO A 76 6.12 -13.09 -10.48
CA PRO A 76 6.23 -13.26 -11.93
C PRO A 76 7.26 -12.30 -12.55
N ALA A 77 7.90 -12.71 -13.63
CA ALA A 77 8.95 -11.93 -14.29
C ALA A 77 8.45 -10.55 -14.75
N GLU A 78 7.20 -10.47 -15.21
CA GLU A 78 6.53 -9.24 -15.63
C GLU A 78 6.33 -8.28 -14.47
N THR A 79 5.95 -8.79 -13.29
CA THR A 79 5.84 -7.97 -12.08
C THR A 79 7.20 -7.45 -11.63
N VAL A 80 8.26 -8.26 -11.74
CA VAL A 80 9.62 -7.82 -11.43
C VAL A 80 10.11 -6.75 -12.41
N ARG A 81 9.77 -6.88 -13.70
CA ARG A 81 10.09 -5.85 -14.71
C ARG A 81 9.35 -4.55 -14.40
N PHE A 82 8.03 -4.61 -14.18
CA PHE A 82 7.23 -3.45 -13.84
C PHE A 82 7.68 -2.76 -12.53
N MET A 83 8.10 -3.55 -11.54
CA MET A 83 8.71 -3.04 -10.31
C MET A 83 9.95 -2.19 -10.61
N LYS A 84 10.87 -2.70 -11.43
CA LYS A 84 12.12 -2.01 -11.81
C LYS A 84 11.83 -0.73 -12.58
N GLU A 85 10.87 -0.76 -13.50
CA GLU A 85 10.41 0.42 -14.23
C GLU A 85 9.83 1.47 -13.27
N SER A 86 8.96 1.05 -12.34
CA SER A 86 8.34 1.92 -11.35
C SER A 86 9.35 2.64 -10.46
N VAL A 87 10.35 1.94 -9.93
CA VAL A 87 11.37 2.57 -9.07
C VAL A 87 12.40 3.40 -9.85
N THR A 88 12.55 3.13 -11.15
CA THR A 88 13.35 4.00 -12.03
C THR A 88 12.62 5.32 -12.27
N GLN A 89 11.29 5.27 -12.45
CA GLN A 89 10.44 6.44 -12.62
C GLN A 89 10.25 7.23 -11.33
N TYR A 90 10.19 6.54 -10.18
CA TYR A 90 9.92 7.11 -8.86
C TYR A 90 11.00 6.70 -7.85
N PRO A 91 12.12 7.45 -7.75
CA PRO A 91 13.23 7.13 -6.84
C PRO A 91 12.84 7.12 -5.34
N GLU A 92 11.75 7.79 -4.97
CA GLU A 92 11.16 7.81 -3.64
C GLU A 92 10.37 6.54 -3.28
N LEU A 93 10.24 5.60 -4.22
CA LEU A 93 9.63 4.28 -4.03
C LEU A 93 10.72 3.23 -3.74
N LYS A 94 10.84 2.80 -2.49
CA LYS A 94 11.88 1.85 -2.05
C LYS A 94 11.43 0.40 -2.14
N VAL A 95 12.34 -0.52 -2.49
CA VAL A 95 12.06 -1.97 -2.54
C VAL A 95 12.63 -2.65 -1.31
N PHE A 96 11.81 -3.43 -0.62
CA PHE A 96 12.17 -4.28 0.50
C PHE A 96 11.98 -5.75 0.12
N ARG A 97 13.00 -6.56 0.38
CA ARG A 97 13.04 -7.98 0.03
C ARG A 97 13.86 -8.74 1.06
N ASN A 98 13.41 -9.92 1.45
CA ASN A 98 14.20 -10.84 2.27
C ASN A 98 14.97 -11.83 1.40
N ASP A 99 16.27 -11.57 1.24
CA ASP A 99 17.23 -12.43 0.53
C ASP A 99 17.99 -13.38 1.45
N GLY A 100 17.56 -13.53 2.70
CA GLY A 100 18.11 -14.51 3.62
C GLY A 100 17.94 -15.95 3.15
N GLU A 101 18.70 -16.85 3.80
CA GLU A 101 18.64 -18.29 3.61
C GLU A 101 17.30 -18.84 4.13
N ILE A 102 16.32 -18.88 3.23
CA ILE A 102 14.98 -19.40 3.47
C ILE A 102 14.81 -20.64 2.62
N SER A 103 14.35 -21.72 3.25
CA SER A 103 14.10 -22.99 2.57
C SER A 103 13.22 -22.81 1.35
N ASP A 104 13.58 -23.48 0.26
CA ASP A 104 12.81 -23.40 -0.98
C ASP A 104 11.42 -24.01 -0.79
N ARG A 105 10.45 -23.48 -1.54
CA ARG A 105 9.05 -23.91 -1.54
C ARG A 105 8.40 -24.01 -0.16
N LEU A 106 8.83 -23.17 0.79
CA LEU A 106 8.27 -23.08 2.15
C LEU A 106 6.75 -22.90 2.17
N TYR A 107 6.18 -22.29 1.12
CA TYR A 107 4.74 -22.14 0.95
C TYR A 107 3.97 -23.48 0.84
N GLU A 108 4.63 -24.58 0.48
CA GLU A 108 3.98 -25.90 0.35
C GLU A 108 3.73 -26.59 1.70
N TYR A 109 4.55 -26.33 2.71
CA TYR A 109 4.51 -27.07 3.98
C TYR A 109 4.47 -26.20 5.24
N ASP A 110 4.85 -24.91 5.16
CA ASP A 110 4.72 -23.94 6.25
C ASP A 110 4.42 -22.53 5.68
N PRO A 111 3.18 -22.32 5.18
CA PRO A 111 2.80 -21.08 4.50
C PRO A 111 2.82 -19.85 5.41
N ASP A 112 2.57 -20.03 6.71
CA ASP A 112 2.62 -18.95 7.69
C ASP A 112 4.04 -18.45 7.87
N ARG A 113 5.01 -19.36 8.05
CA ARG A 113 6.42 -18.97 8.09
C ARG A 113 6.89 -18.39 6.77
N CYS A 114 6.43 -18.92 5.63
CA CYS A 114 6.72 -18.33 4.32
C CYS A 114 6.27 -16.86 4.23
N CYS A 115 5.04 -16.57 4.67
CA CYS A 115 4.53 -15.20 4.71
C CYS A 115 5.26 -14.33 5.74
N GLN A 116 5.59 -14.90 6.90
CA GLN A 116 6.34 -14.20 7.94
C GLN A 116 7.71 -13.73 7.41
N GLU A 117 8.45 -14.63 6.76
CA GLU A 117 9.80 -14.36 6.26
C GLU A 117 9.81 -13.45 5.03
N LEU A 118 8.92 -13.70 4.05
CA LEU A 118 8.98 -13.03 2.76
C LEU A 118 8.09 -11.79 2.65
N LYS A 119 7.13 -11.60 3.55
CA LYS A 119 6.19 -10.45 3.52
C LYS A 119 6.23 -9.64 4.79
N VAL A 120 5.90 -10.26 5.94
CA VAL A 120 5.73 -9.54 7.21
C VAL A 120 7.04 -8.89 7.66
N LEU A 121 8.15 -9.64 7.61
CA LEU A 121 9.45 -9.16 8.06
C LEU A 121 9.96 -8.00 7.18
N PRO A 122 9.97 -8.09 5.83
CA PRO A 122 10.25 -6.93 4.96
C PRO A 122 9.35 -5.73 5.18
N THR A 123 8.04 -5.93 5.42
CA THR A 123 7.13 -4.82 5.76
C THR A 123 7.56 -4.13 7.07
N ARG A 124 7.95 -4.89 8.09
CA ARG A 124 8.45 -4.32 9.35
C ARG A 124 9.75 -3.54 9.16
N TRP A 125 10.64 -4.01 8.30
CA TRP A 125 11.84 -3.27 7.92
C TRP A 125 11.48 -1.94 7.24
N ALA A 126 10.53 -1.96 6.30
CA ALA A 126 10.07 -0.76 5.62
C ALA A 126 9.50 0.27 6.60
N ILE A 127 8.60 -0.15 7.50
CA ILE A 127 8.01 0.72 8.54
C ILE A 127 9.11 1.39 9.37
N LYS A 128 10.11 0.62 9.82
CA LYS A 128 11.19 1.12 10.67
C LYS A 128 12.17 2.02 9.92
N GLU A 129 12.60 1.62 8.72
CA GLU A 129 13.61 2.38 7.95
C GLU A 129 13.04 3.69 7.39
N MET A 130 11.74 3.71 7.07
CA MET A 130 11.08 4.89 6.53
C MET A 130 10.36 5.74 7.58
N ASP A 131 10.50 5.41 8.87
CA ASP A 131 9.86 6.12 9.99
C ASP A 131 8.35 6.31 9.80
N VAL A 132 7.66 5.22 9.44
CA VAL A 132 6.26 5.25 9.02
C VAL A 132 5.33 5.42 10.23
N SER A 133 4.56 6.50 10.24
CA SER A 133 3.49 6.76 11.22
C SER A 133 2.09 6.57 10.62
N CYS A 134 1.95 6.62 9.30
CA CYS A 134 0.71 6.36 8.57
C CYS A 134 1.02 5.72 7.22
N TRP A 135 0.20 4.76 6.78
CA TRP A 135 0.32 4.24 5.41
C TRP A 135 -0.98 4.30 4.62
N VAL A 136 -0.85 4.41 3.30
CA VAL A 136 -1.95 4.25 2.35
C VAL A 136 -1.84 2.86 1.72
N THR A 137 -2.97 2.16 1.59
CA THR A 137 -3.01 0.79 1.05
C THR A 137 -4.17 0.61 0.08
N GLY A 138 -3.95 -0.15 -0.99
CA GLY A 138 -4.94 -0.44 -2.04
C GLY A 138 -5.99 -1.47 -1.66
N LEU A 139 -6.45 -1.45 -0.41
CA LEU A 139 -7.47 -2.36 0.11
C LEU A 139 -8.86 -1.78 -0.13
N ARG A 140 -9.78 -2.61 -0.61
CA ARG A 140 -11.17 -2.18 -0.81
C ARG A 140 -12.15 -3.07 -0.09
N CYS A 141 -13.26 -2.47 0.35
CA CYS A 141 -14.32 -3.18 1.04
C CYS A 141 -15.07 -4.21 0.19
N THR A 142 -14.84 -4.20 -1.13
CA THR A 142 -15.46 -5.12 -2.09
C THR A 142 -14.58 -6.34 -2.42
N GLU A 143 -13.38 -6.47 -1.83
CA GLU A 143 -12.40 -7.50 -2.20
C GLU A 143 -12.50 -8.81 -1.42
N GLY A 144 -13.22 -8.84 -0.31
CA GLY A 144 -13.34 -10.06 0.49
C GLY A 144 -14.08 -9.87 1.80
N ARG A 145 -14.44 -11.00 2.42
CA ARG A 145 -15.25 -11.02 3.65
C ARG A 145 -14.59 -10.31 4.83
N THR A 146 -13.26 -10.33 4.93
CA THR A 146 -12.50 -9.69 6.02
C THR A 146 -12.19 -8.22 5.74
N ARG A 147 -12.69 -7.67 4.63
CA ARG A 147 -12.41 -6.31 4.16
C ARG A 147 -13.63 -5.39 4.27
N THR A 148 -14.78 -5.89 4.71
CA THR A 148 -16.02 -5.11 4.76
C THR A 148 -16.10 -4.17 5.96
N ASP A 149 -15.44 -4.53 7.07
CA ASP A 149 -15.64 -3.89 8.38
C ASP A 149 -14.34 -3.24 8.86
N TYR A 150 -13.86 -2.23 8.12
CA TYR A 150 -12.81 -1.35 8.62
C TYR A 150 -13.43 -0.28 9.49
N LYS A 151 -13.04 -0.26 10.75
CA LYS A 151 -13.29 0.83 11.69
C LYS A 151 -12.08 1.72 11.76
#